data_AF-A0A7C3IEK1-F1
#
_entry.id   AF-A0A7C3IEK1-F1
#
_cell.length_a   1.000
_cell.length_b   1.000
_cell.length_c   1.000
_cell.angle_alpha   90.00
_cell.angle_beta   90.00
_cell.angle_gamma   90.00
#
_symmetry.space_group_name_H-M   'P 1'
#
loop_
_entity.id
_entity.type
_entity.pdbx_description
1 polymer ?
#
loop_
_entity_poly.entity_id
_entity_poly.type
_entity_poly.pdbx_seq_one_letter_code
_entity_poly.pdbx_strand_id
1 'polypeptide(L)'
;MKASWLLLAAAAVHAQDASPSPFTARGYFESRNFVYPREAPGDSGRIVSEELLRVESQWKARPSFRLNLSLDARFDSHRQFERVLRLDWFDRRLQRPASSVRRLSAVYSKSGLTLEAGRQFIRWGKADLLNPTDRFAPKDFLNVVNTDFLGVWAARATYERGVNTFDLVWQPFFTPSRSPLLAQRWTVPPPGLAAFRLEDLGFRLPGRGQWGARYSRVSRGYEFSLSLFDGFNHLPLFEGGFRPAPVPSVTLQRFFARMLMGGADVAIPLRWFTLKAEAAHFASSTPQADEYTQYV
;
A
#
# COMPACT_ATOMS: atom_id res chain seq x y z
N MET A 1 -11.98 -22.37 14.69
CA MET A 1 -12.70 -21.34 13.93
C MET A 1 -12.48 -19.99 14.62
N LYS A 2 -11.85 -19.03 13.95
CA LYS A 2 -11.55 -17.70 14.49
C LYS A 2 -12.68 -16.76 14.04
N ALA A 3 -13.56 -16.38 14.97
CA ALA A 3 -14.55 -15.34 14.72
C ALA A 3 -14.00 -14.03 15.27
N SER A 4 -13.61 -13.13 14.38
CA SER A 4 -13.34 -11.73 14.71
C SER A 4 -14.62 -10.95 14.41
N TRP A 5 -15.22 -10.35 15.42
CA TRP A 5 -16.39 -9.48 15.24
C TRP A 5 -15.89 -8.07 14.93
N LEU A 6 -16.17 -7.58 13.71
CA LEU A 6 -15.99 -6.18 13.33
C LEU A 6 -17.30 -5.44 13.61
N LEU A 7 -17.30 -4.56 14.61
CA LEU A 7 -18.33 -3.54 14.77
C LEU A 7 -17.80 -2.27 14.07
N LEU A 8 -18.32 -1.98 12.88
CA LEU A 8 -18.10 -0.71 12.19
C LEU A 8 -19.23 0.25 12.54
N ALA A 9 -18.93 1.31 13.27
CA ALA A 9 -19.79 2.49 13.36
C ALA A 9 -19.19 3.58 12.47
N ALA A 10 -19.85 3.88 11.36
CA ALA A 10 -19.46 4.96 10.46
C ALA A 10 -20.50 6.09 10.55
N ALA A 11 -20.10 7.24 11.10
CA ALA A 11 -20.89 8.47 11.02
C ALA A 11 -20.39 9.29 9.82
N ALA A 12 -21.24 9.42 8.79
CA ALA A 12 -20.92 10.21 7.61
C ALA A 12 -21.59 11.59 7.72
N VAL A 13 -20.80 12.65 7.91
CA VAL A 13 -21.32 14.02 7.85
C VAL A 13 -21.46 14.39 6.38
N HIS A 14 -22.71 14.50 5.91
CA HIS A 14 -23.03 14.97 4.57
C HIS A 14 -23.40 16.46 4.64
N ALA A 15 -22.59 17.32 4.03
CA ALA A 15 -23.05 18.65 3.65
C ALA A 15 -23.77 18.53 2.30
N GLN A 16 -25.09 18.72 2.28
CA GLN A 16 -25.87 18.82 1.05
C GLN A 16 -25.76 20.26 0.52
N ASP A 17 -25.15 20.43 -0.66
CA ASP A 17 -25.21 21.68 -1.41
C ASP A 17 -26.04 21.51 -2.69
N ALA A 18 -27.01 22.41 -2.87
CA ALA A 18 -28.02 22.43 -3.94
C ALA A 18 -27.54 23.10 -5.26
N SER A 19 -26.27 22.94 -5.61
CA SER A 19 -25.67 23.27 -6.92
C SER A 19 -24.36 22.50 -7.04
N PRO A 20 -23.89 22.10 -8.25
CA PRO A 20 -22.63 21.38 -8.36
C PRO A 20 -21.48 22.34 -8.05
N SER A 21 -21.12 22.44 -6.77
CA SER A 21 -19.95 23.18 -6.32
C SER A 21 -18.71 22.59 -6.99
N PRO A 22 -17.79 23.43 -7.52
CA PRO A 22 -16.51 22.95 -8.02
C PRO A 22 -15.67 22.31 -6.91
N PHE A 23 -16.00 22.56 -5.64
CA PHE A 23 -15.35 21.96 -4.48
C PHE A 23 -16.29 20.98 -3.77
N THR A 24 -15.79 19.80 -3.46
CA THR A 24 -16.51 18.78 -2.68
C THR A 24 -15.61 18.30 -1.56
N ALA A 25 -16.14 18.19 -0.35
CA ALA A 25 -15.46 17.60 0.79
C ALA A 25 -16.36 16.58 1.49
N ARG A 26 -15.77 15.51 1.98
CA ARG A 26 -16.41 14.47 2.78
C ARG A 26 -15.46 13.99 3.86
N GLY A 27 -15.98 13.39 4.90
CA GLY A 27 -15.15 12.76 5.90
C GLY A 27 -15.93 11.74 6.71
N TYR A 28 -15.19 10.94 7.46
CA TYR A 28 -15.75 10.01 8.42
C TYR A 28 -14.78 9.82 9.58
N PHE A 29 -15.37 9.44 10.71
CA PHE A 29 -14.67 8.91 11.85
C PHE A 29 -14.94 7.41 11.94
N GLU A 30 -13.92 6.62 12.22
CA GLU A 30 -13.98 5.17 12.35
C GLU A 30 -13.24 4.72 13.61
N SER A 31 -13.93 3.92 14.43
CA SER A 31 -13.35 3.19 15.55
C SER A 31 -13.32 1.70 15.22
N ARG A 32 -12.17 1.05 15.40
CA ARG A 32 -11.98 -0.39 15.21
C ARG A 32 -11.46 -1.00 16.51
N ASN A 33 -12.16 -2.01 17.01
CA ASN A 33 -11.80 -2.69 18.24
C ASN A 33 -11.47 -4.16 17.95
N PHE A 34 -10.26 -4.57 18.27
CA PHE A 34 -9.76 -5.93 18.09
C PHE A 34 -9.67 -6.62 19.44
N VAL A 35 -10.42 -7.72 19.61
CA VAL A 35 -10.39 -8.54 20.83
C VAL A 35 -9.63 -9.83 20.55
N TYR A 36 -8.60 -10.10 21.35
CA TYR A 36 -7.76 -11.28 21.23
C TYR A 36 -8.00 -12.22 22.41
N PRO A 37 -8.32 -13.50 22.18
CA PRO A 37 -8.62 -14.46 23.25
C PRO A 37 -7.37 -14.88 24.04
N ARG A 38 -6.17 -14.62 23.49
CA ARG A 38 -4.88 -14.96 24.08
C ARG A 38 -3.87 -13.87 23.82
N GLU A 39 -2.94 -13.74 24.75
CA GLU A 39 -1.73 -12.92 24.62
C GLU A 39 -0.74 -13.57 23.67
N ALA A 40 0.18 -12.77 23.14
CA ALA A 40 1.25 -13.22 22.26
C ALA A 40 2.61 -12.83 22.85
N PRO A 41 3.70 -13.53 22.47
CA PRO A 41 5.04 -13.12 22.87
C PRO A 41 5.32 -11.66 22.50
N GLY A 42 5.75 -10.86 23.47
CA GLY A 42 5.97 -9.42 23.29
C GLY A 42 4.71 -8.55 23.22
N ASP A 43 3.51 -9.12 23.39
CA ASP A 43 2.23 -8.41 23.27
C ASP A 43 1.15 -9.02 24.20
N SER A 44 0.96 -8.41 25.37
CA SER A 44 -0.09 -8.78 26.32
C SER A 44 -1.46 -8.16 26.04
N GLY A 45 -1.61 -7.39 24.96
CA GLY A 45 -2.85 -6.69 24.63
C GLY A 45 -3.98 -7.65 24.31
N ARG A 46 -5.08 -7.61 25.07
CA ARG A 46 -6.29 -8.39 24.76
C ARG A 46 -7.35 -7.59 24.02
N ILE A 47 -7.30 -6.28 24.14
CA ILE A 47 -8.18 -5.34 23.44
C ILE A 47 -7.30 -4.25 22.86
N VAL A 48 -7.36 -4.07 21.55
CA VAL A 48 -6.68 -2.99 20.83
C VAL A 48 -7.74 -2.15 20.12
N SER A 49 -7.75 -0.86 20.41
CA SER A 49 -8.64 0.11 19.78
C SER A 49 -7.82 0.97 18.82
N GLU A 50 -8.29 1.12 17.60
CA GLU A 50 -7.74 2.01 16.58
C GLU A 50 -8.82 3.04 16.18
N GLU A 51 -8.42 4.30 16.11
CA GLU A 51 -9.28 5.42 15.73
C GLU A 51 -8.72 6.13 14.49
N LEU A 52 -9.59 6.43 13.53
CA LEU A 52 -9.28 7.13 12.29
C LEU A 52 -10.30 8.24 12.03
N LEU A 53 -9.83 9.48 11.93
CA LEU A 53 -10.54 10.56 11.27
C LEU A 53 -9.96 10.74 9.87
N ARG A 54 -10.80 10.60 8.84
CA ARG A 54 -10.42 10.86 7.44
C ARG A 54 -11.23 12.00 6.86
N VAL A 55 -10.55 12.93 6.21
CA VAL A 55 -11.16 14.01 5.43
C VAL A 55 -10.65 13.91 3.99
N GLU A 56 -11.56 13.94 3.04
CA GLU A 56 -11.30 13.87 1.61
C GLU A 56 -11.94 15.06 0.91
N SER A 57 -11.14 15.79 0.16
CA SER A 57 -11.55 16.96 -0.59
C SER A 57 -11.13 16.82 -2.05
N GLN A 58 -11.97 17.32 -2.95
CA GLN A 58 -11.70 17.41 -4.37
C GLN A 58 -12.12 18.79 -4.86
N TRP A 59 -11.27 19.40 -5.67
CA TRP A 59 -11.54 20.67 -6.33
C TRP A 59 -11.42 20.52 -7.84
N LYS A 60 -12.51 20.75 -8.57
CA LYS A 60 -12.59 20.82 -10.03
C LYS A 60 -12.41 22.27 -10.47
N ALA A 61 -11.17 22.72 -10.64
CA ALA A 61 -10.91 24.11 -11.05
C ALA A 61 -11.37 24.39 -12.49
N ARG A 62 -11.31 23.38 -13.37
CA ARG A 62 -11.77 23.41 -14.77
C ARG A 62 -12.31 22.02 -15.16
N PRO A 63 -13.09 21.88 -16.25
CA PRO A 63 -13.57 20.56 -16.69
C PRO A 63 -12.45 19.53 -16.91
N SER A 64 -11.28 19.99 -17.37
CA SER A 64 -10.10 19.17 -17.64
C SER A 64 -9.11 19.09 -16.48
N PHE A 65 -9.33 19.77 -15.35
CA PHE A 65 -8.35 19.84 -14.26
C PHE A 65 -8.99 19.67 -12.88
N ARG A 66 -8.42 18.75 -12.08
CA ARG A 66 -8.87 18.43 -10.72
C ARG A 66 -7.70 18.35 -9.76
N LEU A 67 -7.95 18.72 -8.50
CA LEU A 67 -7.05 18.52 -7.38
C LEU A 67 -7.75 17.64 -6.34
N ASN A 68 -7.05 16.63 -5.85
CA ASN A 68 -7.53 15.76 -4.77
C ASN A 68 -6.63 15.92 -3.55
N LEU A 69 -7.23 16.00 -2.37
CA LEU A 69 -6.56 16.00 -1.07
C LEU A 69 -7.27 14.99 -0.17
N SER A 70 -6.52 14.16 0.54
CA SER A 70 -7.04 13.30 1.59
C SER A 70 -6.07 13.31 2.76
N LEU A 71 -6.60 13.60 3.95
CA LEU A 71 -5.87 13.70 5.20
C LEU A 71 -6.42 12.68 6.20
N ASP A 72 -5.51 12.01 6.91
CA ASP A 72 -5.83 11.09 7.98
C ASP A 72 -5.26 11.63 9.29
N ALA A 73 -6.05 11.57 10.36
CA ALA A 73 -5.60 11.67 11.74
C ALA A 73 -5.96 10.36 12.45
N ARG A 74 -5.01 9.83 13.21
CA ARG A 74 -5.04 8.47 13.72
C ARG A 74 -4.58 8.39 15.16
N PHE A 75 -5.22 7.52 15.93
CA PHE A 75 -4.80 7.17 17.29
C PHE A 75 -5.04 5.68 17.55
N ASP A 76 -4.32 5.09 18.50
CA ASP A 76 -4.57 3.70 18.90
C ASP A 76 -4.25 3.49 20.38
N SER A 77 -4.70 2.37 20.96
CA SER A 77 -4.40 2.02 22.37
C SER A 77 -3.09 1.24 22.54
N HIS A 78 -2.43 0.81 21.46
CA HIS A 78 -1.42 -0.27 21.50
C HIS A 78 -0.06 0.09 20.90
N ARG A 79 0.23 1.40 20.78
CA ARG A 79 1.46 1.98 20.22
C ARG A 79 1.84 1.41 18.84
N GLN A 80 0.84 1.07 18.04
CA GLN A 80 1.01 0.81 16.61
C GLN A 80 1.18 2.13 15.85
N PHE A 81 0.60 3.21 16.37
CA PHE A 81 0.68 4.53 15.76
C PHE A 81 1.67 5.41 16.54
N GLU A 82 2.31 6.34 15.83
CA GLU A 82 3.18 7.34 16.46
C GLU A 82 2.37 8.17 17.49
N ARG A 83 3.05 8.65 18.54
CA ARG A 83 2.47 9.58 19.54
C ARG A 83 2.91 11.02 19.33
N VAL A 84 3.57 11.29 18.22
CA VAL A 84 4.06 12.62 17.85
C VAL A 84 3.15 13.17 16.76
N LEU A 85 2.58 14.35 16.99
CA LEU A 85 1.78 15.05 16.01
C LEU A 85 2.70 15.62 14.92
N ARG A 86 2.86 14.88 13.83
CA ARG A 86 3.59 15.32 12.64
C ARG A 86 2.83 14.82 11.41
N LEU A 87 2.63 15.73 10.45
CA LEU A 87 2.07 15.36 9.16
C LEU A 87 3.08 14.54 8.36
N ASP A 88 2.78 13.27 8.14
CA ASP A 88 3.58 12.38 7.32
C ASP A 88 3.16 12.41 5.85
N TRP A 89 4.15 12.36 4.97
CA TRP A 89 3.97 12.49 3.53
C TRP A 89 4.43 11.25 2.75
N PHE A 90 5.12 10.30 3.39
CA PHE A 90 5.90 9.28 2.68
C PHE A 90 5.73 7.84 3.18
N ASP A 91 5.17 7.62 4.37
CA ASP A 91 5.02 6.29 4.98
C ASP A 91 6.33 5.50 5.13
N ARG A 92 7.45 6.19 5.36
CA ARG A 92 8.80 5.58 5.47
C ARG A 92 9.18 5.18 6.89
N ARG A 93 8.19 4.90 7.74
CA ARG A 93 8.36 4.62 9.17
C ARG A 93 7.62 3.36 9.59
N LEU A 94 8.13 2.77 10.68
CA LEU A 94 7.67 1.48 11.21
C LEU A 94 6.26 1.56 11.77
N GLN A 95 5.99 2.58 12.58
CA GLN A 95 4.66 2.86 13.10
C GLN A 95 3.82 3.59 12.04
N ARG A 96 2.50 3.48 12.17
CA ARG A 96 1.59 4.35 11.42
C ARG A 96 1.72 5.79 11.93
N PRO A 97 1.77 6.80 11.07
CA PRO A 97 1.82 8.19 11.53
C PRO A 97 0.49 8.60 12.19
N ALA A 98 0.59 9.45 13.22
CA ALA A 98 -0.58 10.03 13.90
C ALA A 98 -1.37 10.98 12.98
N SER A 99 -0.71 11.63 12.02
CA SER A 99 -1.37 12.35 10.94
C SER A 99 -0.64 12.15 9.61
N SER A 100 -1.37 12.04 8.50
CA SER A 100 -0.75 11.81 7.19
C SER A 100 -1.55 12.37 6.03
N VAL A 101 -0.84 12.77 4.99
CA VAL A 101 -1.44 13.00 3.67
C VAL A 101 -1.64 11.66 2.99
N ARG A 102 -2.88 11.18 2.92
CA ARG A 102 -3.22 9.93 2.25
C ARG A 102 -3.15 10.09 0.72
N ARG A 103 -3.73 11.17 0.19
CA ARG A 103 -3.72 11.53 -1.23
C ARG A 103 -3.47 13.02 -1.38
N LEU A 104 -2.64 13.40 -2.35
CA LEU A 104 -2.47 14.78 -2.80
C LEU A 104 -2.07 14.75 -4.27
N SER A 105 -3.01 14.93 -5.18
CA SER A 105 -2.79 14.68 -6.61
C SER A 105 -3.45 15.75 -7.47
N ALA A 106 -2.74 16.23 -8.49
CA ALA A 106 -3.29 17.00 -9.60
C ALA A 106 -3.58 16.08 -10.78
N VAL A 107 -4.79 16.20 -11.34
CA VAL A 107 -5.26 15.39 -12.47
C VAL A 107 -5.64 16.32 -13.61
N TYR A 108 -5.02 16.12 -14.76
CA TYR A 108 -5.42 16.74 -16.03
C TYR A 108 -6.02 15.67 -16.95
N SER A 109 -7.11 15.97 -17.66
CA SER A 109 -7.72 15.03 -18.60
C SER A 109 -8.25 15.74 -19.84
N LYS A 110 -7.80 15.31 -21.02
CA LYS A 110 -8.22 15.86 -22.32
C LYS A 110 -8.04 14.83 -23.43
N SER A 111 -9.08 14.63 -24.24
CA SER A 111 -9.03 13.85 -25.49
C SER A 111 -8.42 12.44 -25.34
N GLY A 112 -8.83 11.70 -24.30
CA GLY A 112 -8.35 10.34 -24.01
C GLY A 112 -7.03 10.27 -23.25
N LEU A 113 -6.32 11.39 -23.06
CA LEU A 113 -5.14 11.46 -22.20
C LEU A 113 -5.52 11.95 -20.80
N THR A 114 -5.11 11.21 -19.78
CA THR A 114 -5.16 11.59 -18.37
C THR A 114 -3.76 11.61 -17.79
N LEU A 115 -3.37 12.74 -17.20
CA LEU A 115 -2.12 12.91 -16.47
C LEU A 115 -2.45 13.07 -14.98
N GLU A 116 -1.81 12.30 -14.12
CA GLU A 116 -1.93 12.45 -12.66
C GLU A 116 -0.55 12.56 -12.02
N ALA A 117 -0.31 13.64 -11.28
CA ALA A 117 0.94 13.89 -10.59
C ALA A 117 0.70 14.16 -9.10
N GLY A 118 1.53 13.56 -8.25
CA GLY A 118 1.47 13.71 -6.80
C GLY A 118 1.32 12.37 -6.10
N ARG A 119 0.85 12.41 -4.85
CA ARG A 119 0.59 11.25 -4.03
C ARG A 119 -0.77 10.63 -4.35
N GLN A 120 -0.75 9.40 -4.85
CA GLN A 120 -1.91 8.73 -5.44
C GLN A 120 -1.91 7.22 -5.14
N PHE A 121 -3.02 6.54 -5.42
CA PHE A 121 -3.12 5.08 -5.36
C PHE A 121 -3.11 4.54 -6.79
N ILE A 122 -2.15 3.67 -7.08
CA ILE A 122 -2.02 3.03 -8.39
C ILE A 122 -2.23 1.54 -8.18
N ARG A 123 -3.16 0.96 -8.95
CA ARG A 123 -3.53 -0.45 -8.85
C ARG A 123 -3.58 -1.08 -10.24
N TRP A 124 -2.95 -2.24 -10.38
CA TRP A 124 -2.95 -3.11 -11.55
C TRP A 124 -3.43 -4.52 -11.14
N GLY A 125 -3.48 -5.44 -12.10
CA GLY A 125 -4.01 -6.79 -11.89
C GLY A 125 -5.52 -6.89 -12.09
N LYS A 126 -5.98 -8.13 -12.17
CA LYS A 126 -7.41 -8.47 -12.34
C LYS A 126 -7.90 -9.49 -11.31
N ALA A 127 -7.01 -10.34 -10.79
CA ALA A 127 -7.32 -11.36 -9.80
C ALA A 127 -7.86 -10.75 -8.48
N ASP A 128 -8.61 -11.52 -7.71
CA ASP A 128 -9.33 -11.01 -6.53
C ASP A 128 -8.52 -11.06 -5.23
N LEU A 129 -7.62 -12.03 -5.10
CA LEU A 129 -6.89 -12.27 -3.84
C LEU A 129 -5.43 -11.79 -3.90
N LEU A 130 -4.71 -12.21 -4.94
CA LEU A 130 -3.29 -11.93 -5.11
C LEU A 130 -3.03 -11.45 -6.53
N ASN A 131 -2.43 -10.27 -6.64
CA ASN A 131 -2.13 -9.59 -7.90
C ASN A 131 -0.61 -9.42 -8.04
N PRO A 132 0.11 -10.38 -8.65
CA PRO A 132 1.55 -10.27 -8.80
C PRO A 132 1.96 -9.07 -9.69
N THR A 133 1.09 -8.61 -10.60
CA THR A 133 1.37 -7.46 -11.46
C THR A 133 1.25 -6.12 -10.74
N ASP A 134 0.65 -6.08 -9.55
CA ASP A 134 0.40 -4.82 -8.85
C ASP A 134 1.58 -4.36 -8.00
N ARG A 135 2.49 -3.60 -8.63
CA ARG A 135 3.79 -3.24 -8.05
C ARG A 135 3.90 -1.83 -7.49
N PHE A 136 2.94 -0.95 -7.79
CA PHE A 136 2.87 0.41 -7.25
C PHE A 136 1.94 0.52 -6.02
N ALA A 137 1.61 -0.62 -5.40
CA ALA A 137 0.65 -0.72 -4.33
C ALA A 137 1.26 -1.30 -3.04
N PRO A 138 2.21 -0.59 -2.40
CA PRO A 138 2.69 -0.98 -1.08
C PRO A 138 1.52 -1.08 -0.09
N LYS A 139 1.64 -2.01 0.85
CA LYS A 139 0.60 -2.29 1.84
C LYS A 139 1.09 -2.04 3.26
N ASP A 140 0.16 -1.68 4.12
CA ASP A 140 0.35 -1.65 5.56
C ASP A 140 0.00 -3.02 6.14
N PHE A 141 1.01 -3.79 6.57
CA PHE A 141 0.86 -5.07 7.24
C PHE A 141 1.07 -4.98 8.75
N LEU A 142 1.00 -3.77 9.34
CA LEU A 142 1.18 -3.61 10.78
C LEU A 142 0.18 -4.46 11.58
N ASN A 143 -1.03 -4.60 11.03
CA ASN A 143 -2.00 -5.61 11.40
C ASN A 143 -2.32 -6.48 10.19
N VAL A 144 -1.98 -7.77 10.25
CA VAL A 144 -2.13 -8.68 9.10
C VAL A 144 -3.58 -9.05 8.78
N VAL A 145 -4.51 -8.79 9.70
CA VAL A 145 -5.94 -9.04 9.50
C VAL A 145 -6.60 -7.87 8.77
N ASN A 146 -6.01 -6.68 8.87
CA ASN A 146 -6.55 -5.47 8.29
C ASN A 146 -5.44 -4.67 7.61
N THR A 147 -5.17 -5.07 6.37
CA THR A 147 -4.17 -4.42 5.53
C THR A 147 -4.80 -3.33 4.69
N ASP A 148 -4.19 -2.15 4.66
CA ASP A 148 -4.58 -1.05 3.76
C ASP A 148 -3.48 -0.79 2.73
N PHE A 149 -3.84 -0.22 1.59
CA PHE A 149 -2.85 0.27 0.64
C PHE A 149 -2.26 1.59 1.08
N LEU A 150 -1.01 1.83 0.70
CA LEU A 150 -0.29 3.08 0.93
C LEU A 150 -0.17 3.85 -0.37
N GLY A 151 -0.41 5.15 -0.32
CA GLY A 151 -0.26 6.03 -1.47
C GLY A 151 1.22 6.20 -1.85
N VAL A 152 1.48 6.33 -3.14
CA VAL A 152 2.82 6.55 -3.69
C VAL A 152 2.90 7.91 -4.36
N TRP A 153 4.05 8.57 -4.24
CA TRP A 153 4.34 9.77 -5.04
C TRP A 153 4.73 9.35 -6.44
N ALA A 154 3.93 9.71 -7.43
CA ALA A 154 4.14 9.32 -8.80
C ALA A 154 3.68 10.40 -9.79
N ALA A 155 4.24 10.34 -11.00
CA ALA A 155 3.66 10.90 -12.20
C ALA A 155 3.13 9.73 -13.05
N ARG A 156 1.90 9.86 -13.54
CA ARG A 156 1.20 8.83 -14.30
C ARG A 156 0.56 9.43 -15.54
N ALA A 157 0.69 8.73 -16.66
CA ALA A 157 0.05 9.08 -17.91
C ALA A 157 -0.76 7.88 -18.41
N THR A 158 -2.07 8.05 -18.52
CA THR A 158 -2.99 7.05 -19.04
C THR A 158 -3.58 7.57 -20.35
N TYR A 159 -3.41 6.84 -21.45
CA TYR A 159 -3.94 7.17 -22.75
C TYR A 159 -4.92 6.10 -23.22
N GLU A 160 -6.18 6.49 -23.43
CA GLU A 160 -7.28 5.64 -23.83
C GLU A 160 -7.67 5.91 -25.28
N ARG A 161 -7.73 4.86 -26.11
CA ARG A 161 -8.18 4.93 -27.50
C ARG A 161 -9.01 3.71 -27.88
N GLY A 162 -10.33 3.89 -27.90
CA GLY A 162 -11.29 2.83 -28.20
C GLY A 162 -11.23 1.75 -27.13
N VAL A 163 -10.91 0.52 -27.54
CA VAL A 163 -10.79 -0.65 -26.64
C VAL A 163 -9.42 -0.78 -25.97
N ASN A 164 -8.49 0.14 -26.22
CA ASN A 164 -7.10 0.05 -25.78
C ASN A 164 -6.75 1.15 -24.77
N THR A 165 -5.97 0.80 -23.76
CA THR A 165 -5.40 1.75 -22.79
C THR A 165 -3.91 1.51 -22.63
N PHE A 166 -3.13 2.59 -22.66
CA PHE A 166 -1.71 2.59 -22.30
C PHE A 166 -1.54 3.36 -20.99
N ASP A 167 -0.81 2.81 -20.03
CA ASP A 167 -0.62 3.39 -18.71
C ASP A 167 0.87 3.39 -18.36
N LEU A 168 1.45 4.58 -18.21
CA LEU A 168 2.84 4.79 -17.86
C LEU A 168 2.93 5.41 -16.48
N VAL A 169 3.78 4.86 -15.63
CA VAL A 169 3.96 5.30 -14.24
C VAL A 169 5.43 5.54 -13.98
N TRP A 170 5.75 6.66 -13.35
CA TRP A 170 7.05 6.94 -12.76
C TRP A 170 6.88 7.32 -11.29
N GLN A 171 7.54 6.58 -10.41
CA GLN A 171 7.55 6.79 -8.96
C GLN A 171 8.94 7.26 -8.53
N PRO A 172 9.19 8.57 -8.32
CA PRO A 172 10.50 9.08 -7.90
C PRO A 172 10.87 8.68 -6.45
N PHE A 173 9.87 8.55 -5.58
CA PHE A 173 10.09 8.29 -4.17
C PHE A 173 9.54 6.93 -3.78
N PHE A 174 10.44 6.02 -3.39
CA PHE A 174 10.05 4.70 -2.89
C PHE A 174 9.20 4.81 -1.62
N THR A 175 8.10 4.04 -1.58
CA THR A 175 7.23 3.88 -0.41
C THR A 175 7.27 2.41 0.00
N PRO A 176 7.83 2.07 1.17
CA PRO A 176 7.92 0.70 1.63
C PRO A 176 6.54 0.18 2.07
N SER A 177 6.32 -1.12 1.95
CA SER A 177 5.28 -1.76 2.76
C SER A 177 5.68 -1.77 4.22
N ARG A 178 4.71 -1.54 5.10
CA ARG A 178 4.94 -1.53 6.54
C ARG A 178 4.86 -2.96 7.06
N SER A 179 5.92 -3.45 7.68
CA SER A 179 5.93 -4.75 8.36
C SER A 179 5.37 -4.63 9.78
N PRO A 180 4.90 -5.74 10.39
CA PRO A 180 4.69 -5.83 11.83
C PRO A 180 5.87 -5.28 12.66
N LEU A 181 5.57 -4.68 13.81
CA LEU A 181 6.60 -4.26 14.76
C LEU A 181 7.22 -5.48 15.44
N LEU A 182 8.52 -5.41 15.76
CA LEU A 182 9.27 -6.54 16.34
C LEU A 182 8.71 -7.02 17.68
N ALA A 183 8.22 -6.11 18.52
CA ALA A 183 7.64 -6.40 19.84
C ALA A 183 6.11 -6.35 19.79
N GLN A 184 5.49 -7.05 18.84
CA GLN A 184 4.03 -7.15 18.69
C GLN A 184 3.61 -8.53 18.20
N ARG A 185 2.33 -8.90 18.41
CA ARG A 185 1.83 -10.27 18.16
C ARG A 185 2.05 -10.85 16.77
N TRP A 186 2.18 -9.99 15.76
CA TRP A 186 2.32 -10.40 14.36
C TRP A 186 3.77 -10.69 13.98
N THR A 187 4.71 -10.47 14.91
CA THR A 187 6.11 -10.86 14.77
C THR A 187 6.42 -11.98 15.75
N VAL A 188 6.81 -13.13 15.22
CA VAL A 188 7.28 -14.26 16.02
C VAL A 188 8.76 -14.47 15.69
N PRO A 189 9.69 -14.03 16.56
CA PRO A 189 11.11 -14.25 16.31
C PRO A 189 11.42 -15.76 16.37
N PRO A 190 12.37 -16.25 15.55
CA PRO A 190 12.88 -17.61 15.67
C PRO A 190 13.36 -17.92 17.09
N PRO A 191 13.17 -19.15 17.62
CA PRO A 191 13.54 -19.50 18.99
C PRO A 191 14.99 -19.16 19.35
N GLY A 192 15.93 -19.34 18.41
CA GLY A 192 17.34 -19.02 18.60
C GLY A 192 17.64 -17.52 18.81
N LEU A 193 16.70 -16.64 18.48
CA LEU A 193 16.83 -15.19 18.71
C LEU A 193 16.19 -14.73 20.02
N ALA A 194 15.46 -15.60 20.74
CA ALA A 194 14.72 -15.21 21.94
C ALA A 194 15.62 -14.72 23.09
N ALA A 195 16.88 -15.16 23.12
CA ALA A 195 17.86 -14.75 24.12
C ALA A 195 18.54 -13.40 23.83
N PHE A 196 18.34 -12.84 22.64
CA PHE A 196 18.99 -11.60 22.21
C PHE A 196 18.00 -10.45 22.08
N ARG A 197 18.47 -9.24 22.41
CA ARG A 197 17.71 -8.04 22.09
C ARG A 197 17.68 -7.85 20.58
N LEU A 198 16.49 -7.70 19.99
CA LEU A 198 16.37 -7.30 18.60
C LEU A 198 16.50 -5.78 18.49
N GLU A 199 17.44 -5.33 17.68
CA GLU A 199 17.69 -3.91 17.41
C GLU A 199 17.31 -3.58 15.96
N ASP A 200 16.38 -2.65 15.80
CA ASP A 200 15.89 -2.21 14.50
C ASP A 200 16.71 -1.04 13.98
N LEU A 201 17.44 -1.24 12.88
CA LEU A 201 18.26 -0.21 12.24
C LEU A 201 17.48 0.59 11.17
N GLY A 202 16.17 0.41 11.08
CA GLY A 202 15.29 1.11 10.15
C GLY A 202 15.36 0.57 8.72
N PHE A 203 15.28 1.50 7.76
CA PHE A 203 15.21 1.20 6.32
C PHE A 203 16.44 1.75 5.58
N ARG A 204 17.08 0.91 4.77
CA ARG A 204 17.93 1.33 3.66
C ARG A 204 17.07 1.49 2.41
N LEU A 205 16.59 2.71 2.19
CA LEU A 205 15.71 3.02 1.06
C LEU A 205 16.49 3.05 -0.26
N PRO A 206 15.89 2.64 -1.38
CA PRO A 206 16.52 2.76 -2.68
C PRO A 206 16.77 4.21 -3.11
N GLY A 207 17.88 4.46 -3.82
CA GLY A 207 18.30 5.80 -4.25
C GLY A 207 17.80 6.26 -5.62
N ARG A 208 17.08 5.42 -6.38
CA ARG A 208 16.52 5.77 -7.70
C ARG A 208 15.00 5.61 -7.74
N GLY A 209 14.37 6.30 -8.69
CA GLY A 209 12.96 6.12 -9.01
C GLY A 209 12.66 4.76 -9.67
N GLN A 210 11.38 4.45 -9.74
CA GLN A 210 10.83 3.23 -10.34
C GLN A 210 9.90 3.61 -11.49
N TRP A 211 9.76 2.74 -12.48
CA TRP A 211 8.85 2.97 -13.59
C TRP A 211 8.11 1.70 -13.98
N GLY A 212 6.98 1.88 -14.66
CA GLY A 212 6.22 0.79 -15.20
C GLY A 212 5.39 1.23 -16.39
N ALA A 213 5.12 0.27 -17.25
CA ALA A 213 4.25 0.43 -18.40
C ALA A 213 3.23 -0.70 -18.41
N ARG A 214 1.98 -0.38 -18.71
CA ARG A 214 0.91 -1.35 -18.89
C ARG A 214 0.13 -1.04 -20.16
N TYR A 215 -0.11 -2.06 -20.96
CA TYR A 215 -1.08 -2.03 -22.04
C TYR A 215 -2.26 -2.89 -21.64
N SER A 216 -3.48 -2.38 -21.75
CA SER A 216 -4.69 -3.17 -21.55
C SER A 216 -5.66 -3.03 -22.71
N ARG A 217 -6.44 -4.08 -22.92
CA ARG A 217 -7.50 -4.14 -23.92
C ARG A 217 -8.78 -4.69 -23.32
N VAL A 218 -9.88 -3.99 -23.54
CA VAL A 218 -11.23 -4.40 -23.11
C VAL A 218 -12.06 -4.67 -24.36
N SER A 219 -12.29 -5.95 -24.67
CA SER A 219 -13.04 -6.39 -25.85
C SER A 219 -14.31 -7.12 -25.45
N ARG A 220 -15.19 -7.42 -26.41
CA ARG A 220 -16.39 -8.23 -26.14
C ARG A 220 -15.96 -9.62 -25.70
N GLY A 221 -16.27 -9.99 -24.46
CA GLY A 221 -16.05 -11.33 -23.92
C GLY A 221 -14.70 -11.58 -23.26
N TYR A 222 -13.77 -10.63 -23.27
CA TYR A 222 -12.53 -10.72 -22.50
C TYR A 222 -11.87 -9.36 -22.30
N GLU A 223 -11.07 -9.29 -21.24
CA GLU A 223 -10.16 -8.19 -20.98
C GLU A 223 -8.78 -8.76 -20.66
N PHE A 224 -7.72 -8.20 -21.22
CA PHE A 224 -6.37 -8.59 -20.84
C PHE A 224 -5.48 -7.37 -20.67
N SER A 225 -4.36 -7.57 -19.98
CA SER A 225 -3.29 -6.58 -19.98
C SER A 225 -1.91 -7.23 -19.93
N LEU A 226 -0.93 -6.48 -20.39
CA LEU A 226 0.50 -6.78 -20.31
C LEU A 226 1.14 -5.66 -19.51
N SER A 227 2.05 -6.01 -18.61
CA SER A 227 2.70 -5.07 -17.69
C SER A 227 4.19 -5.33 -17.62
N LEU A 228 4.95 -4.23 -17.52
CA LEU A 228 6.38 -4.20 -17.25
C LEU A 228 6.61 -3.26 -16.08
N PHE A 229 7.50 -3.64 -15.18
CA PHE A 229 7.89 -2.83 -14.02
C PHE A 229 9.39 -2.99 -13.78
N ASP A 230 10.10 -1.88 -13.63
CA ASP A 230 11.49 -1.84 -13.17
C ASP A 230 11.57 -0.93 -11.95
N GLY A 231 11.90 -1.55 -10.82
CA GLY A 231 11.93 -0.88 -9.54
C GLY A 231 12.50 -1.78 -8.46
N PHE A 232 11.76 -1.90 -7.37
CA PHE A 232 12.14 -2.59 -6.15
C PHE A 232 10.93 -3.33 -5.58
N ASN A 233 11.18 -4.44 -4.89
CA ASN A 233 10.14 -5.09 -4.12
C ASN A 233 9.72 -4.17 -2.97
N HIS A 234 8.43 -3.83 -2.84
CA HIS A 234 7.95 -3.01 -1.72
C HIS A 234 7.91 -3.78 -0.39
N LEU A 235 8.02 -5.11 -0.42
CA LEU A 235 8.26 -5.94 0.77
C LEU A 235 9.77 -5.95 1.08
N PRO A 236 10.17 -5.72 2.35
CA PRO A 236 11.57 -5.69 2.72
C PRO A 236 12.19 -7.08 2.78
N LEU A 237 13.46 -7.16 2.39
CA LEU A 237 14.40 -8.16 2.86
C LEU A 237 15.10 -7.63 4.12
N PHE A 238 15.70 -8.54 4.89
CA PHE A 238 16.39 -8.22 6.14
C PHE A 238 17.88 -8.53 6.02
N GLU A 239 18.70 -7.56 6.39
CA GLU A 239 20.13 -7.73 6.64
C GLU A 239 20.33 -7.84 8.15
N GLY A 240 20.80 -8.99 8.60
CA GLY A 240 21.03 -9.30 10.00
C GLY A 240 22.50 -9.05 10.39
N GLY A 241 22.72 -8.57 11.61
CA GLY A 241 24.04 -8.45 12.21
C GLY A 241 24.01 -8.79 13.69
N PHE A 242 25.19 -8.86 14.30
CA PHE A 242 25.34 -9.09 15.73
C PHE A 242 26.21 -8.00 16.34
N ARG A 243 25.72 -7.37 17.40
CA ARG A 243 26.47 -6.39 18.19
C ARG A 243 26.73 -6.98 19.58
N PRO A 244 27.98 -7.30 19.94
CA PRO A 244 28.29 -8.01 21.18
C PRO A 244 28.24 -7.14 22.45
N ALA A 245 28.36 -5.82 22.34
CA ALA A 245 28.47 -4.90 23.47
C ALA A 245 27.74 -3.56 23.21
N PRO A 246 27.26 -2.85 24.26
CA PRO A 246 27.33 -3.19 25.68
C PRO A 246 26.31 -4.25 26.13
N VAL A 247 25.24 -4.46 25.35
CA VAL A 247 24.27 -5.55 25.54
C VAL A 247 24.23 -6.33 24.22
N PRO A 248 24.48 -7.66 24.23
CA PRO A 248 24.38 -8.48 23.03
C PRO A 248 23.03 -8.29 22.32
N SER A 249 23.07 -7.77 21.09
CA SER A 249 21.89 -7.55 20.27
C SER A 249 22.05 -8.13 18.87
N VAL A 250 20.93 -8.56 18.29
CA VAL A 250 20.83 -8.90 16.87
C VAL A 250 20.25 -7.70 16.17
N THR A 251 21.03 -7.12 15.26
CA THR A 251 20.61 -5.96 14.47
C THR A 251 19.85 -6.43 13.23
N LEU A 252 18.77 -5.73 12.90
CA LEU A 252 17.95 -6.00 11.73
C LEU A 252 17.80 -4.70 10.95
N GLN A 253 18.32 -4.67 9.72
CA GLN A 253 18.12 -3.57 8.79
C GLN A 253 17.28 -4.03 7.60
N ARG A 254 16.24 -3.28 7.26
CA ARG A 254 15.42 -3.57 6.08
C ARG A 254 16.04 -2.97 4.85
N PHE A 255 16.07 -3.73 3.76
CA PHE A 255 16.41 -3.22 2.43
C PHE A 255 15.45 -3.82 1.40
N PHE A 256 15.45 -3.26 0.19
CA PHE A 256 14.45 -3.60 -0.83
C PHE A 256 15.17 -4.07 -2.09
N ALA A 257 14.89 -5.32 -2.49
CA ALA A 257 15.53 -5.92 -3.64
C ALA A 257 15.14 -5.20 -4.93
N ARG A 258 16.10 -4.99 -5.83
CA ARG A 258 15.80 -4.49 -7.18
C ARG A 258 14.97 -5.55 -7.91
N MET A 259 14.02 -5.14 -8.73
CA MET A 259 13.08 -6.06 -9.37
C MET A 259 12.74 -5.56 -10.75
N LEU A 260 12.96 -6.43 -11.75
CA LEU A 260 12.34 -6.33 -13.06
C LEU A 260 11.20 -7.34 -13.11
N MET A 261 10.01 -6.90 -13.50
CA MET A 261 8.84 -7.75 -13.64
C MET A 261 8.26 -7.61 -15.03
N GLY A 262 7.93 -8.74 -15.64
CA GLY A 262 7.03 -8.82 -16.78
C GLY A 262 5.85 -9.71 -16.46
N GLY A 263 4.63 -9.24 -16.74
CA GLY A 263 3.43 -9.98 -16.35
C GLY A 263 2.23 -9.67 -17.22
N ALA A 264 1.23 -10.54 -17.10
CA ALA A 264 -0.02 -10.47 -17.83
C ALA A 264 -1.20 -10.81 -16.92
N ASP A 265 -2.35 -10.20 -17.18
CA ASP A 265 -3.62 -10.55 -16.54
C ASP A 265 -4.71 -10.70 -17.59
N VAL A 266 -5.69 -11.57 -17.32
CA VAL A 266 -6.87 -11.78 -18.17
C VAL A 266 -8.12 -11.99 -17.31
N ALA A 267 -9.24 -11.44 -17.76
CA ALA A 267 -10.57 -11.73 -17.23
C ALA A 267 -11.52 -12.07 -18.38
N ILE A 268 -12.25 -13.18 -18.25
CA ILE A 268 -13.20 -13.69 -19.24
C ILE A 268 -14.55 -13.85 -18.55
N PRO A 269 -15.51 -12.93 -18.76
CA PRO A 269 -16.87 -13.10 -18.25
C PRO A 269 -17.56 -14.24 -19.00
N LEU A 270 -17.91 -15.30 -18.29
CA LEU A 270 -18.74 -16.40 -18.77
C LEU A 270 -20.16 -16.24 -18.22
N ARG A 271 -21.10 -17.09 -18.67
CA ARG A 271 -22.52 -16.96 -18.29
C ARG A 271 -22.79 -17.06 -16.78
N TRP A 272 -21.96 -17.80 -16.02
CA TRP A 272 -22.20 -18.13 -14.61
C TRP A 272 -21.11 -17.62 -13.67
N PHE A 273 -19.93 -17.33 -14.19
CA PHE A 273 -18.77 -16.90 -13.42
C PHE A 273 -17.81 -16.13 -14.34
N THR A 274 -16.84 -15.45 -13.75
CA THR A 274 -15.75 -14.80 -14.50
C THR A 274 -14.47 -15.57 -14.24
N LEU A 275 -13.84 -16.09 -15.28
CA LEU A 275 -12.51 -16.65 -15.17
C LEU A 275 -11.51 -15.49 -15.09
N LYS A 276 -10.63 -15.52 -14.10
CA LYS A 276 -9.54 -14.55 -13.97
C LYS A 276 -8.25 -15.31 -13.80
N ALA A 277 -7.22 -14.87 -14.50
CA ALA A 277 -5.87 -15.41 -14.36
C ALA A 277 -4.86 -14.28 -14.41
N GLU A 278 -3.79 -14.40 -13.65
CA GLU A 278 -2.71 -13.43 -13.59
C GLU A 278 -1.38 -14.14 -13.42
N ALA A 279 -0.36 -13.77 -14.20
CA ALA A 279 0.97 -14.36 -14.11
C ALA A 279 2.04 -13.28 -14.27
N ALA A 280 3.12 -13.37 -13.50
CA ALA A 280 4.27 -12.49 -13.62
C ALA A 280 5.57 -13.23 -13.33
N HIS A 281 6.60 -12.90 -14.10
CA HIS A 281 7.97 -13.34 -13.89
C HIS A 281 8.77 -12.19 -13.28
N PHE A 282 9.58 -12.51 -12.27
CA PHE A 282 10.37 -11.57 -11.50
C PHE A 282 11.85 -11.94 -11.59
N ALA A 283 12.67 -11.00 -12.06
CA ALA A 283 14.11 -11.08 -12.09
C ALA A 283 14.73 -10.03 -11.16
N SER A 284 15.87 -10.34 -10.55
CA SER A 284 16.53 -9.45 -9.61
C SER A 284 18.04 -9.43 -9.81
N SER A 285 18.62 -8.24 -9.79
CA SER A 285 20.08 -8.09 -9.68
C SER A 285 20.55 -8.03 -8.22
N THR A 286 19.66 -8.23 -7.24
CA THR A 286 20.00 -8.27 -5.82
C THR A 286 20.31 -9.72 -5.44
N PRO A 287 21.54 -10.04 -4.99
CA PRO A 287 21.95 -11.44 -4.77
C PRO A 287 21.10 -12.21 -3.75
N GLN A 288 20.51 -11.52 -2.78
CA GLN A 288 19.66 -12.10 -1.74
C GLN A 288 18.21 -12.33 -2.19
N ALA A 289 17.86 -11.98 -3.43
CA ALA A 289 16.52 -12.11 -3.95
C ALA A 289 16.46 -13.21 -5.01
N ASP A 290 15.46 -14.07 -4.89
CA ASP A 290 15.22 -15.14 -5.86
C ASP A 290 14.59 -14.59 -7.16
N GLU A 291 14.87 -15.28 -8.26
CA GLU A 291 14.10 -15.15 -9.50
C GLU A 291 12.99 -16.19 -9.52
N TYR A 292 11.77 -15.77 -9.84
CA TYR A 292 10.62 -16.66 -9.76
C TYR A 292 9.48 -16.22 -10.67
N THR A 293 8.57 -17.16 -10.94
CA THR A 293 7.30 -16.89 -11.62
C THR A 293 6.16 -17.15 -10.64
N GLN A 294 5.24 -16.19 -10.54
CA GLN A 294 4.04 -16.29 -9.72
C GLN A 294 2.81 -16.22 -10.62
N TYR A 295 1.84 -17.11 -10.40
CA TYR A 295 0.57 -17.12 -11.10
C TYR A 295 -0.59 -17.47 -10.17
N VAL A 296 -1.78 -16.98 -10.52
CA VAL A 296 -3.05 -17.20 -9.81
C VAL A 296 -4.18 -17.33 -10.82
#